data_AF-A0A7X9YKD1-F1
#
_entry.id   AF-A0A7X9YKD1-F1
#
_cell.length_a   1.000
_cell.length_b   1.000
_cell.length_c   1.000
_cell.angle_alpha   90.00
_cell.angle_beta   90.00
_cell.angle_gamma   90.00
#
_symmetry.space_group_name_H-M   'P 1'
#
loop_
_entity.id
_entity.type
_entity.pdbx_description
1 polymer ?
#
loop_
_entity_poly.entity_id
_entity_poly.type
_entity_poly.pdbx_seq_one_letter_code
_entity_poly.pdbx_strand_id
1 'polypeptide(L)'
;MNSQPQRPKSQLFRGILLLIPTILLLFVLCQLFPYTGILVIVVFPIIVLMNAALIYAMMKKTGKNHARLTKRRYVLTQLLTMCLVIALFPQSSGTHIVVQATDGFNAIQHLEDISLDDLKLKKDKSGYVIGDSSERYVAALYKFRHEIPMDGSFHIYERDGNPKFDPVITEVGQIPDKLSGFHKVMWWVLDL
;
A
#
# COMPACT_ATOMS: atom_id res chain seq x y z
N MET A 1 -21.74 26.28 -36.87
CA MET A 1 -20.33 26.01 -36.50
C MET A 1 -20.12 24.50 -36.45
N ASN A 2 -19.38 23.96 -37.43
CA ASN A 2 -19.07 22.54 -37.51
C ASN A 2 -18.14 22.13 -36.36
N SER A 3 -18.69 21.46 -35.36
CA SER A 3 -17.89 20.71 -34.39
C SER A 3 -17.29 19.51 -35.11
N GLN A 4 -16.04 19.64 -35.56
CA GLN A 4 -15.28 18.52 -36.08
C GLN A 4 -15.30 17.38 -35.06
N PRO A 5 -15.69 16.15 -35.45
CA PRO A 5 -15.61 14.99 -34.58
C PRO A 5 -14.15 14.81 -34.17
N GLN A 6 -13.87 14.78 -32.86
CA GLN A 6 -12.53 14.50 -32.37
C GLN A 6 -12.07 13.15 -32.96
N ARG A 7 -10.92 13.15 -33.64
CA ARG A 7 -10.41 11.96 -34.32
C ARG A 7 -10.23 10.81 -33.30
N PRO A 8 -10.68 9.58 -33.61
CA PRO A 8 -10.69 8.45 -32.67
C PRO A 8 -9.30 8.14 -32.08
N LYS A 9 -8.23 8.37 -32.84
CA LYS A 9 -6.84 8.22 -32.39
C LYS A 9 -6.48 9.11 -31.18
N SER A 10 -7.03 10.32 -31.11
CA SER A 10 -6.73 11.27 -30.01
C SER A 10 -7.40 10.88 -28.69
N GLN A 11 -8.56 10.21 -28.75
CA GLN A 11 -9.27 9.74 -27.56
C GLN A 11 -8.64 8.46 -27.02
N LEU A 12 -8.20 7.55 -27.90
CA LEU A 12 -7.50 6.34 -27.51
C LEU A 12 -6.19 6.65 -26.78
N PHE A 13 -5.38 7.57 -27.31
CA PHE A 13 -4.15 8.03 -26.66
C PHE A 13 -4.40 8.63 -25.26
N ARG A 14 -5.43 9.47 -25.13
CA ARG A 14 -5.83 10.05 -23.82
C ARG A 14 -6.30 8.99 -22.82
N GLY A 15 -7.02 7.97 -23.29
CA GLY A 15 -7.43 6.85 -22.45
C GLY A 15 -6.25 6.07 -21.89
N ILE A 16 -5.24 5.78 -22.73
CA ILE A 16 -3.99 5.13 -22.30
C ILE A 16 -3.25 5.99 -21.27
N LEU A 17 -3.16 7.31 -21.50
CA LEU A 17 -2.50 8.21 -20.56
C LEU A 17 -3.17 8.21 -19.17
N LEU A 18 -4.49 8.11 -19.12
CA LEU A 18 -5.26 8.05 -17.87
C LEU A 18 -5.13 6.71 -17.13
N LEU A 19 -4.61 5.67 -17.79
CA LEU A 19 -4.30 4.40 -17.12
C LEU A 19 -2.92 4.41 -16.43
N ILE A 20 -2.02 5.33 -16.80
CA ILE A 20 -0.67 5.39 -16.21
C ILE A 20 -0.73 5.47 -14.67
N PRO A 21 -1.52 6.36 -14.05
CA PRO A 21 -1.53 6.43 -12.59
C PRO A 21 -2.10 5.17 -11.92
N THR A 22 -2.99 4.43 -12.59
CA THR A 22 -3.46 3.12 -12.11
C THR A 22 -2.31 2.13 -12.03
N ILE A 23 -1.49 2.04 -13.08
CA ILE A 23 -0.34 1.13 -13.12
C ILE A 23 0.70 1.54 -12.08
N LEU A 24 1.00 2.84 -11.97
CA LEU A 24 1.92 3.37 -10.97
C LEU A 24 1.42 3.10 -9.54
N LEU A 25 0.13 3.30 -9.28
CA LEU A 25 -0.44 3.04 -7.96
C LEU A 25 -0.38 1.55 -7.61
N LEU A 26 -0.72 0.65 -8.54
CA LEU A 26 -0.57 -0.80 -8.32
C LEU A 26 0.89 -1.17 -8.02
N PHE A 27 1.85 -0.59 -8.75
CA PHE A 27 3.27 -0.80 -8.49
C PHE A 27 3.68 -0.34 -7.08
N VAL A 28 3.27 0.86 -6.68
CA VAL A 28 3.55 1.40 -5.33
C VAL A 28 2.90 0.52 -4.26
N LEU A 29 1.64 0.14 -4.43
CA LEU A 29 0.94 -0.73 -3.47
C LEU A 29 1.59 -2.12 -3.36
N CYS A 30 2.14 -2.68 -4.44
CA CYS A 30 2.91 -3.92 -4.35
C CYS A 30 4.19 -3.79 -3.52
N GLN A 31 4.85 -2.64 -3.57
CA GLN A 31 6.07 -2.40 -2.80
C GLN A 31 5.75 -2.17 -1.32
N LEU A 32 4.69 -1.42 -1.03
CA LEU A 32 4.27 -1.10 0.33
C LEU A 32 3.53 -2.26 1.00
N PHE A 33 2.68 -2.96 0.28
CA PHE A 33 1.84 -4.02 0.83
C PHE A 33 2.10 -5.31 0.05
N PRO A 34 3.28 -5.92 0.22
CA PRO A 34 3.69 -7.04 -0.59
C PRO A 34 2.72 -8.21 -0.44
N TYR A 35 2.16 -8.62 -1.57
CA TYR A 35 1.26 -9.76 -1.68
C TYR A 35 1.92 -10.85 -2.53
N THR A 36 2.04 -12.06 -1.98
CA THR A 36 2.72 -13.20 -2.64
C THR A 36 1.77 -14.26 -3.19
N GLY A 37 0.46 -13.97 -3.26
CA GLY A 37 -0.52 -14.94 -3.75
C GLY A 37 -0.67 -14.95 -5.27
N ILE A 38 -1.01 -16.12 -5.82
CA ILE A 38 -1.34 -16.33 -7.24
C ILE A 38 -2.49 -15.41 -7.69
N LEU A 39 -3.36 -15.02 -6.75
CA LEU A 39 -4.52 -14.17 -7.01
C LEU A 39 -4.17 -12.84 -7.69
N VAL A 40 -2.96 -12.30 -7.48
CA VAL A 40 -2.49 -11.06 -8.14
C VAL A 40 -2.49 -11.17 -9.66
N ILE A 41 -2.15 -12.34 -10.20
CA ILE A 41 -2.11 -12.58 -11.66
C ILE A 41 -3.50 -12.38 -12.28
N VAL A 42 -4.56 -12.67 -11.53
CA VAL A 42 -5.95 -12.56 -11.98
C VAL A 42 -6.54 -11.19 -11.64
N VAL A 43 -6.32 -10.71 -10.42
CA VAL A 43 -6.95 -9.48 -9.91
C VAL A 43 -6.40 -8.22 -10.59
N PHE A 44 -5.09 -8.15 -10.88
CA PHE A 44 -4.51 -6.94 -11.47
C PHE A 44 -5.04 -6.65 -12.87
N PRO A 45 -5.11 -7.62 -13.80
CA PRO A 45 -5.79 -7.42 -15.07
C PRO A 45 -7.24 -6.97 -14.91
N ILE A 46 -7.98 -7.52 -13.94
CA ILE A 46 -9.37 -7.12 -13.67
C ILE A 46 -9.44 -5.65 -13.22
N ILE A 47 -8.59 -5.22 -12.30
CA ILE A 47 -8.52 -3.82 -11.85
C ILE A 47 -8.23 -2.88 -13.03
N VAL A 48 -7.28 -3.24 -13.89
CA VAL A 48 -6.93 -2.44 -15.08
C VAL A 48 -8.11 -2.37 -16.06
N LEU A 49 -8.80 -3.48 -16.31
CA LEU A 49 -9.98 -3.52 -17.18
C LEU A 49 -11.14 -2.70 -16.61
N MET A 50 -11.40 -2.79 -15.31
CA MET A 50 -12.44 -1.99 -14.65
C MET A 50 -12.12 -0.49 -14.71
N ASN A 51 -10.87 -0.10 -14.49
CA ASN A 51 -10.44 1.29 -14.64
C ASN A 51 -10.52 1.77 -16.10
N ALA A 52 -10.14 0.93 -17.07
CA ALA A 52 -10.30 1.25 -18.48
C ALA A 52 -11.77 1.46 -18.86
N ALA A 53 -12.68 0.61 -18.36
CA ALA A 53 -14.12 0.74 -18.57
C ALA A 53 -14.67 2.04 -17.93
N LEU A 54 -14.22 2.38 -16.72
CA LEU A 54 -14.62 3.61 -16.03
C LEU A 54 -14.15 4.86 -16.79
N ILE A 55 -12.88 4.88 -17.22
CA ILE A 55 -12.31 5.97 -18.03
C ILE A 55 -13.11 6.11 -19.33
N TYR A 56 -13.36 5.01 -20.03
CA TYR A 56 -14.13 5.01 -21.28
C TYR A 56 -15.55 5.56 -21.07
N ALA A 57 -16.26 5.11 -20.03
CA ALA A 57 -17.60 5.60 -19.71
C ALA A 57 -17.63 7.11 -19.42
N MET A 58 -16.61 7.62 -18.72
CA MET A 58 -16.47 9.04 -18.41
C MET A 58 -16.11 9.88 -19.65
N MET A 59 -15.27 9.35 -20.53
CA MET A 59 -14.92 10.01 -21.80
C MET A 59 -16.13 10.10 -22.75
N LYS A 60 -16.93 9.02 -22.86
CA LYS A 60 -18.14 8.98 -23.72
C LYS A 60 -19.17 10.05 -23.36
N LYS A 61 -19.28 10.42 -22.08
CA LYS A 61 -20.20 11.47 -21.57
C LYS A 61 -19.71 12.91 -21.80
N THR A 62 -18.57 13.11 -22.47
CA THR A 62 -18.00 14.45 -22.68
C THR A 62 -18.61 15.13 -23.92
N GLY A 63 -19.79 15.75 -23.74
CA GLY A 63 -20.43 16.60 -24.73
C GLY A 63 -20.23 18.11 -24.45
N LYS A 64 -19.89 18.85 -25.51
CA LYS A 64 -19.65 20.32 -25.63
C LYS A 64 -18.59 20.95 -24.70
N ASN A 65 -17.62 21.60 -25.34
CA ASN A 65 -16.41 22.22 -24.78
C ASN A 65 -16.67 23.25 -23.67
N HIS A 66 -16.77 22.81 -22.42
CA HIS A 66 -16.48 23.64 -21.27
C HIS A 66 -15.20 23.13 -20.62
N ALA A 67 -14.07 23.74 -20.97
CA ALA A 67 -12.73 23.29 -20.54
C ALA A 67 -12.62 23.06 -19.01
N ARG A 68 -13.29 23.90 -18.20
CA ARG A 68 -13.34 23.73 -16.73
C ARG A 68 -14.10 22.47 -16.29
N LEU A 69 -15.27 22.21 -16.89
CA LEU A 69 -16.07 21.01 -16.62
C LEU A 69 -15.32 19.75 -17.04
N THR A 70 -14.63 19.80 -18.18
CA THR A 70 -13.78 18.71 -18.67
C THR A 70 -12.61 18.44 -17.72
N LYS A 71 -11.90 19.48 -17.25
CA LYS A 71 -10.81 19.33 -16.25
C LYS A 71 -11.31 18.70 -14.95
N ARG A 72 -12.43 19.19 -14.40
CA ARG A 72 -13.02 18.66 -13.16
C ARG A 72 -13.41 17.18 -13.32
N ARG A 73 -13.98 16.80 -14.47
CA ARG A 73 -14.31 15.40 -14.77
C ARG A 73 -13.07 14.52 -14.79
N TYR A 74 -11.98 14.95 -15.41
CA TYR A 74 -10.74 14.17 -15.42
C TYR A 74 -10.17 13.96 -14.01
N VAL A 75 -10.13 15.00 -13.19
CA VAL A 75 -9.68 14.88 -11.79
C VAL A 75 -10.57 13.91 -11.02
N LEU A 76 -11.89 14.02 -11.17
CA LEU A 76 -12.83 13.13 -10.50
C LEU A 76 -12.68 11.68 -10.98
N THR A 77 -12.52 11.46 -12.29
CA THR A 77 -12.24 10.14 -12.84
C THR A 77 -10.96 9.57 -12.24
N GLN A 78 -9.90 10.38 -12.14
CA GLN A 78 -8.63 9.93 -11.59
C GLN A 78 -8.75 9.52 -10.12
N LEU A 79 -9.43 10.32 -9.30
CA LEU A 79 -9.70 9.99 -7.90
C LEU A 79 -10.52 8.70 -7.78
N LEU A 80 -11.59 8.56 -8.57
CA LEU A 80 -12.42 7.35 -8.57
C LEU A 80 -11.61 6.11 -8.97
N THR A 81 -10.75 6.21 -9.99
CA THR A 81 -9.87 5.10 -10.39
C THR A 81 -8.87 4.74 -9.28
N MET A 82 -8.32 5.72 -8.57
CA MET A 82 -7.42 5.46 -7.43
C MET A 82 -8.15 4.78 -6.28
N CYS A 83 -9.35 5.26 -5.92
CA CYS A 83 -10.19 4.63 -4.91
C CYS A 83 -10.54 3.18 -5.29
N LEU A 84 -10.85 2.93 -6.56
CA LEU A 84 -11.12 1.58 -7.06
C LEU A 84 -9.90 0.66 -6.91
N VAL A 85 -8.71 1.14 -7.27
CA VAL A 85 -7.46 0.36 -7.10
C VAL A 85 -7.25 0.01 -5.65
N ILE A 86 -7.37 0.99 -4.74
CA ILE A 86 -7.17 0.78 -3.30
C ILE A 86 -8.18 -0.21 -2.74
N ALA A 87 -9.46 -0.06 -3.08
CA ALA A 87 -10.55 -0.91 -2.56
C ALA A 87 -10.49 -2.35 -3.07
N LEU A 88 -9.94 -2.57 -4.26
CA LEU A 88 -9.82 -3.91 -4.87
C LEU A 88 -8.43 -4.52 -4.71
N PHE A 89 -7.50 -3.82 -4.05
CA PHE A 89 -6.13 -4.31 -3.89
C PHE A 89 -6.14 -5.59 -3.03
N PRO A 90 -5.62 -6.72 -3.55
CA PRO A 90 -5.64 -7.98 -2.80
C PRO A 90 -4.68 -7.93 -1.60
N GLN A 91 -5.08 -8.57 -0.50
CA GLN A 91 -4.25 -8.70 0.71
C GLN A 91 -4.23 -10.14 1.22
N SER A 92 -3.05 -10.61 1.64
CA SER A 92 -2.81 -11.99 2.08
C SER A 92 -2.85 -12.11 3.59
N SER A 93 -2.60 -11.01 4.30
CA SER A 93 -2.62 -10.90 5.76
C SER A 93 -4.05 -10.89 6.34
N GLY A 94 -5.08 -10.99 5.51
CA GLY A 94 -6.49 -10.89 5.93
C GLY A 94 -6.96 -9.47 6.22
N THR A 95 -6.04 -8.56 6.57
CA THR A 95 -6.32 -7.14 6.82
C THR A 95 -6.20 -6.31 5.55
N HIS A 96 -7.17 -5.43 5.31
CA HIS A 96 -7.15 -4.52 4.16
C HIS A 96 -6.10 -3.41 4.33
N ILE A 97 -5.47 -2.96 3.24
CA ILE A 97 -4.38 -1.96 3.28
C ILE A 97 -4.75 -0.65 3.98
N VAL A 98 -6.01 -0.24 3.90
CA VAL A 98 -6.51 0.98 4.57
C VAL A 98 -6.51 0.81 6.09
N VAL A 99 -6.91 -0.36 6.57
CA VAL A 99 -6.90 -0.67 8.01
C VAL A 99 -5.45 -0.69 8.48
N GLN A 100 -4.58 -1.39 7.75
CA GLN A 100 -3.15 -1.44 8.07
C GLN A 100 -2.49 -0.05 8.12
N ALA A 101 -2.80 0.82 7.15
CA ALA A 101 -2.28 2.19 7.14
C ALA A 101 -2.82 3.03 8.31
N THR A 102 -4.09 2.82 8.69
CA THR A 102 -4.73 3.50 9.83
C THR A 102 -4.12 3.05 11.15
N ASP A 103 -3.92 1.75 11.32
CA ASP A 103 -3.29 1.15 12.49
C ASP A 103 -1.83 1.62 12.62
N GLY A 104 -1.11 1.72 11.51
CA GLY A 104 0.25 2.28 11.47
C GLY A 104 0.29 3.73 11.91
N PHE A 105 -0.64 4.55 11.40
CA PHE A 105 -0.76 5.94 11.84
C PHE A 105 -1.10 6.05 13.32
N ASN A 106 -2.05 5.24 13.80
CA ASN A 106 -2.45 5.22 15.22
C ASN A 106 -1.29 4.82 16.13
N ALA A 107 -0.50 3.81 15.74
CA ALA A 107 0.68 3.36 16.49
C ALA A 107 1.76 4.44 16.58
N ILE A 108 1.97 5.21 15.51
CA ILE A 108 2.89 6.35 15.50
C ILE A 108 2.35 7.49 16.37
N GLN A 109 1.06 7.83 16.24
CA GLN A 109 0.44 8.92 16.98
C GLN A 109 0.42 8.67 18.50
N HIS A 110 0.23 7.41 18.91
CA HIS A 110 0.17 7.01 20.32
C HIS A 110 1.44 6.24 20.74
N LEU A 111 2.60 6.68 20.26
CA LEU A 111 3.89 6.05 20.57
C LEU A 111 4.17 5.97 22.08
N GLU A 112 3.66 6.92 22.87
CA GLU A 112 3.78 6.92 24.33
C GLU A 112 3.10 5.71 24.97
N ASP A 113 1.99 5.23 24.40
CA ASP A 113 1.21 4.09 24.88
C ASP A 113 1.78 2.73 24.44
N ILE A 114 2.84 2.73 23.63
CA ILE A 114 3.53 1.52 23.18
C ILE A 114 4.39 0.96 24.32
N SER A 115 4.24 -0.34 24.59
CA SER A 115 4.88 -1.05 25.70
C SER A 115 5.93 -2.06 25.20
N LEU A 116 6.81 -2.53 26.09
CA LEU A 116 7.78 -3.58 25.76
C LEU A 116 7.12 -4.88 25.28
N ASP A 117 5.91 -5.18 25.75
CA ASP A 117 5.14 -6.35 25.31
C ASP A 117 4.74 -6.27 23.83
N ASP A 118 4.67 -5.06 23.25
CA ASP A 118 4.40 -4.87 21.83
C ASP A 118 5.60 -5.30 20.94
N LEU A 119 6.79 -5.57 21.51
CA LEU A 119 7.90 -6.25 20.80
C LEU A 119 7.59 -7.73 20.48
N LYS A 120 6.45 -8.26 20.94
CA LYS A 120 5.96 -9.60 20.59
C LYS A 120 4.72 -9.49 19.72
N LEU A 121 4.71 -10.23 18.61
CA LEU A 121 3.57 -10.29 17.70
C LEU A 121 2.44 -11.12 18.31
N LYS A 122 1.31 -10.48 18.58
CA LYS A 122 0.08 -11.16 19.00
C LYS A 122 -0.47 -11.95 17.82
N LYS A 123 -0.56 -13.26 17.97
CA LYS A 123 -1.00 -14.21 16.94
C LYS A 123 -2.23 -14.98 17.40
N ASP A 124 -3.07 -15.37 16.45
CA ASP A 124 -4.21 -16.27 16.69
C ASP A 124 -3.75 -17.72 16.85
N LYS A 125 -4.71 -18.62 17.11
CA LYS A 125 -4.45 -20.06 17.25
C LYS A 125 -3.85 -20.69 15.97
N SER A 126 -3.99 -20.03 14.83
CA SER A 126 -3.49 -20.47 13.54
C SER A 126 -2.12 -19.86 13.20
N GLY A 127 -1.58 -18.98 14.06
CA GLY A 127 -0.30 -18.30 13.89
C GLY A 127 -0.36 -16.99 13.08
N TYR A 128 -1.56 -16.50 12.71
CA TYR A 128 -1.70 -15.23 12.01
C TYR A 128 -1.66 -14.05 12.99
N VAL A 129 -0.95 -12.99 12.61
CA VAL A 129 -0.90 -11.74 13.38
C VAL A 129 -2.31 -11.13 13.48
N ILE A 130 -2.72 -10.74 14.69
CA ILE A 130 -4.06 -10.22 14.96
C ILE A 130 -4.02 -8.68 15.05
N GLY A 131 -4.99 -8.04 14.42
CA GLY A 131 -5.26 -6.62 14.60
C GLY A 131 -4.08 -5.75 14.15
N ASP A 132 -3.79 -4.73 14.96
CA ASP A 132 -2.71 -3.75 14.77
C ASP A 132 -1.35 -4.23 15.31
N SER A 133 -1.22 -5.51 15.66
CA SER A 133 -0.04 -5.99 16.37
C SER A 133 1.25 -5.85 15.57
N SER A 134 1.21 -5.91 14.25
CA SER A 134 2.38 -5.66 13.39
C SER A 134 2.82 -4.21 13.45
N GLU A 135 1.88 -3.28 13.45
CA GLU A 135 2.10 -1.84 13.41
C GLU A 135 2.61 -1.35 14.77
N ARG A 136 1.98 -1.82 15.86
CA ARG A 136 2.47 -1.60 17.23
C ARG A 136 3.86 -2.19 17.45
N TYR A 137 4.15 -3.35 16.86
CA TYR A 137 5.47 -3.96 16.92
C TYR A 137 6.55 -3.08 16.28
N VAL A 138 6.29 -2.47 15.13
CA VAL A 138 7.25 -1.55 14.49
C VAL A 138 7.47 -0.30 15.34
N ALA A 139 6.40 0.26 15.92
CA ALA A 139 6.52 1.38 16.85
C ALA A 139 7.33 1.00 18.11
N ALA A 140 7.15 -0.23 18.61
CA ALA A 140 7.89 -0.77 19.74
C ALA A 140 9.37 -0.98 19.40
N LEU A 141 9.68 -1.53 18.21
CA LEU A 141 11.04 -1.65 17.71
C LEU A 141 11.74 -0.30 17.70
N TYR A 142 11.07 0.76 17.24
CA TYR A 142 11.65 2.10 17.20
C TYR A 142 11.88 2.65 18.61
N LYS A 143 10.85 2.58 19.48
CA LYS A 143 10.87 3.13 20.84
C LYS A 143 11.92 2.45 21.73
N PHE A 144 11.99 1.12 21.69
CA PHE A 144 12.83 0.31 22.55
C PHE A 144 14.09 -0.21 21.86
N ARG A 145 14.48 0.36 20.71
CA ARG A 145 15.63 -0.10 19.90
C ARG A 145 16.93 -0.32 20.67
N HIS A 146 17.16 0.45 21.73
CA HIS A 146 18.37 0.37 22.56
C HIS A 146 18.27 -0.68 23.69
N GLU A 147 17.09 -1.22 23.94
CA GLU A 147 16.84 -2.29 24.92
C GLU A 147 16.84 -3.68 24.27
N ILE A 148 16.82 -3.74 22.94
CA ILE A 148 16.89 -4.99 22.18
C ILE A 148 18.31 -5.57 22.29
N PRO A 149 18.46 -6.86 22.64
CA PRO A 149 19.77 -7.50 22.70
C PRO A 149 20.36 -7.65 21.29
N MET A 150 21.58 -7.11 21.12
CA MET A 150 22.32 -7.10 19.85
C MET A 150 23.27 -8.30 19.70
N ASP A 151 23.14 -9.30 20.57
CA ASP A 151 23.92 -10.54 20.58
C ASP A 151 23.46 -11.57 19.53
N GLY A 152 22.48 -11.19 18.71
CA GLY A 152 21.88 -12.05 17.70
C GLY A 152 20.78 -12.97 18.23
N SER A 153 20.35 -12.83 19.49
CA SER A 153 19.22 -13.58 20.03
C SER A 153 17.85 -13.04 19.58
N PHE A 154 17.80 -11.78 19.10
CA PHE A 154 16.57 -11.16 18.66
C PHE A 154 16.33 -11.34 17.16
N HIS A 155 15.16 -11.88 16.80
CA HIS A 155 14.72 -12.08 15.42
C HIS A 155 13.54 -11.18 15.07
N ILE A 156 13.70 -10.37 14.02
CA ILE A 156 12.64 -9.49 13.54
C ILE A 156 11.44 -10.28 13.02
N TYR A 157 10.24 -9.81 13.34
CA TYR A 157 8.97 -10.50 13.08
C TYR A 157 8.86 -11.92 13.67
N GLU A 158 9.71 -12.27 14.65
CA GLU A 158 9.76 -13.61 15.24
C GLU A 158 9.92 -14.72 14.19
N ARG A 159 10.63 -14.42 13.08
CA ARG A 159 10.86 -15.38 12.00
C ARG A 159 12.18 -16.08 12.26
N ASP A 160 12.16 -17.20 12.96
CA ASP A 160 13.37 -18.02 13.09
C ASP A 160 13.67 -18.75 11.76
N GLY A 161 14.93 -18.73 11.34
CA GLY A 161 15.44 -19.65 10.31
C GLY A 161 14.83 -19.53 8.91
N ASN A 162 14.36 -18.35 8.48
CA ASN A 162 13.91 -18.17 7.10
C ASN A 162 15.10 -18.15 6.13
N PRO A 163 15.29 -19.15 5.24
CA PRO A 163 16.47 -19.22 4.37
C PRO A 163 16.52 -18.11 3.29
N LYS A 164 15.43 -17.34 3.12
CA LYS A 164 15.35 -16.23 2.16
C LYS A 164 15.53 -14.85 2.80
N PHE A 165 15.64 -14.78 4.12
CA PHE A 165 15.67 -13.51 4.86
C PHE A 165 16.40 -13.70 6.18
N ASP A 166 17.51 -12.98 6.36
CA ASP A 166 18.22 -12.92 7.64
C ASP A 166 17.40 -12.10 8.66
N PRO A 167 16.80 -12.76 9.67
CA PRO A 167 15.93 -12.11 10.62
C PRO A 167 16.67 -11.59 11.86
N VAL A 168 17.92 -12.00 12.07
CA VAL A 168 18.71 -11.68 13.28
C VAL A 168 19.03 -10.20 13.30
N ILE A 169 18.96 -9.52 14.45
CA ILE A 169 19.41 -8.13 14.57
C ILE A 169 20.69 -8.10 15.42
N THR A 170 21.79 -7.60 14.85
CA THR A 170 23.08 -7.45 15.55
C THR A 170 23.47 -5.99 15.78
N GLU A 171 22.75 -5.06 15.17
CA GLU A 171 22.91 -3.62 15.38
C GLU A 171 21.60 -2.88 15.08
N VAL A 172 21.35 -1.78 15.80
CA VAL A 172 20.15 -0.96 15.65
C VAL A 172 19.99 -0.45 14.21
N GLY A 173 21.10 -0.14 13.54
CA GLY A 173 21.10 0.37 12.17
C GLY A 173 20.56 -0.61 11.13
N GLN A 174 20.49 -1.91 11.42
CA GLN A 174 19.93 -2.91 10.51
C GLN A 174 18.40 -2.98 10.53
N ILE A 175 17.76 -2.48 11.60
CA ILE A 175 16.31 -2.59 11.78
C ILE A 175 15.54 -2.04 10.55
N PRO A 176 15.80 -0.82 10.05
CA PRO A 176 15.04 -0.25 8.93
C PRO A 176 15.13 -1.10 7.65
N ASP A 177 16.30 -1.65 7.37
CA ASP A 177 16.55 -2.45 6.17
C ASP A 177 15.83 -3.80 6.21
N LYS A 178 15.70 -4.36 7.43
CA LYS A 178 15.05 -5.63 7.73
C LYS A 178 13.52 -5.52 7.86
N LEU A 179 12.96 -4.32 7.98
CA LEU A 179 11.50 -4.12 7.92
C LEU A 179 10.95 -4.45 6.52
N SER A 180 9.65 -4.73 6.42
CA SER A 180 9.02 -5.11 5.15
C SER A 180 7.96 -4.10 4.72
N GLY A 181 7.99 -3.71 3.44
CA GLY A 181 6.95 -2.89 2.82
C GLY A 181 6.62 -1.62 3.62
N PHE A 182 5.36 -1.46 4.00
CA PHE A 182 4.80 -0.30 4.69
C PHE A 182 5.48 -0.02 6.03
N HIS A 183 5.99 -1.05 6.71
CA HIS A 183 6.72 -0.87 7.96
C HIS A 183 8.01 -0.05 7.77
N LYS A 184 8.64 -0.10 6.60
CA LYS A 184 9.78 0.80 6.28
C LYS A 184 9.36 2.26 6.25
N VAL A 185 8.16 2.53 5.72
CA VAL A 185 7.59 3.88 5.70
C VAL A 185 7.26 4.34 7.12
N MET A 186 6.67 3.47 7.95
CA MET A 186 6.42 3.79 9.35
C MET A 186 7.70 4.16 10.09
N TRP A 187 8.76 3.37 9.92
CA TRP A 187 10.07 3.68 10.51
C TRP A 187 10.61 5.02 10.02
N TRP A 188 10.56 5.27 8.71
CA TRP A 188 11.02 6.53 8.14
C TRP A 188 10.26 7.74 8.71
N VAL A 189 8.94 7.62 8.94
CA VAL A 189 8.14 8.68 9.56
C VAL A 189 8.50 8.90 11.03
N LEU A 190 8.81 7.84 11.77
CA LEU A 190 9.23 7.93 13.18
C LEU A 190 10.62 8.58 13.34
N ASP A 191 11.46 8.50 12.30
CA ASP A 191 12.82 9.03 12.30
C ASP A 191 12.94 10.50 11.84
N LEU A 192 11.83 11.09 11.37
CA LEU A 192 11.74 12.52 10.96
C LEU A 192 11.63 13.45 12.17
#